data_AF-A0A1I1YLP2-F1
#
_entry.id   AF-A0A1I1YLP2-F1
#
_cell.length_a   1.000
_cell.length_b   1.000
_cell.length_c   1.000
_cell.angle_alpha   90.00
_cell.angle_beta   90.00
_cell.angle_gamma   90.00
#
_symmetry.space_group_name_H-M   'P 1'
#
loop_
_entity.id
_entity.type
_entity.pdbx_description
1 polymer ?
#
loop_
_entity_poly.entity_id
_entity_poly.type
_entity_poly.pdbx_seq_one_letter_code
_entity_poly.pdbx_strand_id
1 'polypeptide(L)'
;MDAQTYPQSLVTWVERWEPDFREGIAGAADEQIRELEGTLGVELPAVYRVFLAHMGHSHNGLNAYGDDNLRMDVLALQAFARDPELCPDPREFLCVGAPRPGVEGLFFDMRAGPAANPPLVRLAAGGARPTVIAEHPSLPAMLFGFAFLLKALPCFEHQIQLRSPGTVQPRFPGCPPGTWLPRFRWIADRLGFHAVPETGPWWACQLRSDATVMMYEAPGWAPDVRVGARDRRTAALIAEILMDNLDLRIYSAPAGSAP
;
A
#
# COMPACT_ATOMS: atom_id res chain seq x y z
N MET A 1 10.51 -1.96 11.39
CA MET A 1 11.45 -1.64 10.29
C MET A 1 12.08 -0.30 10.63
N ASP A 2 13.40 -0.17 10.45
CA ASP A 2 14.11 1.07 10.74
C ASP A 2 13.79 2.13 9.66
N ALA A 3 13.50 3.36 10.09
CA ALA A 3 13.17 4.47 9.21
C ALA A 3 14.34 4.80 8.26
N GLN A 4 15.58 4.64 8.72
CA GLN A 4 16.76 5.04 7.93
C GLN A 4 17.11 4.05 6.82
N THR A 5 16.88 2.75 7.03
CA THR A 5 17.38 1.72 6.11
C THR A 5 16.32 1.18 5.15
N TYR A 6 15.04 1.43 5.41
CA TYR A 6 13.99 0.84 4.57
C TYR A 6 14.01 1.30 3.10
N PRO A 7 14.34 2.56 2.72
CA PRO A 7 14.32 2.94 1.31
C PRO A 7 15.38 2.17 0.52
N GLN A 8 16.59 2.02 1.07
CA GLN A 8 17.63 1.23 0.42
C GLN A 8 17.25 -0.24 0.31
N SER A 9 16.61 -0.80 1.36
CA SER A 9 16.11 -2.17 1.35
C SER A 9 15.03 -2.37 0.28
N LEU A 10 14.12 -1.40 0.15
CA LEU A 10 13.05 -1.37 -0.84
C LEU A 10 13.61 -1.27 -2.27
N VAL A 11 14.54 -0.34 -2.52
CA VAL A 11 15.21 -0.18 -3.82
C VAL A 11 15.92 -1.48 -4.22
N THR A 12 16.74 -2.05 -3.32
CA THR A 12 17.43 -3.32 -3.58
C THR A 12 16.47 -4.49 -3.81
N TRP A 13 15.29 -4.46 -3.19
CA TRP A 13 14.26 -5.45 -3.44
C TRP A 13 13.63 -5.29 -4.82
N VAL A 14 13.31 -4.06 -5.23
CA VAL A 14 12.73 -3.74 -6.55
C VAL A 14 13.71 -4.02 -7.70
N GLU A 15 15.00 -3.72 -7.52
CA GLU A 15 16.06 -3.94 -8.52
C GLU A 15 16.19 -5.41 -8.98
N ARG A 16 15.60 -6.36 -8.24
CA ARG A 16 15.51 -7.78 -8.65
C ARG A 16 14.55 -8.00 -9.82
N TRP A 17 13.60 -7.08 -10.01
CA TRP A 17 12.52 -7.16 -11.00
C TRP A 17 12.64 -6.05 -12.06
N GLU A 18 13.14 -4.88 -11.67
CA GLU A 18 13.39 -3.73 -12.53
C GLU A 18 14.81 -3.19 -12.25
N PRO A 19 15.85 -3.71 -12.95
CA PRO A 19 17.26 -3.41 -12.63
C PRO A 19 17.65 -1.94 -12.69
N ASP A 20 16.98 -1.15 -13.52
CA ASP A 20 17.17 0.28 -13.73
C ASP A 20 16.30 1.15 -12.80
N PHE A 21 15.55 0.55 -11.86
CA PHE A 21 14.60 1.26 -11.00
C PHE A 21 15.22 2.47 -10.28
N ARG A 22 16.47 2.34 -9.84
CA ARG A 22 17.20 3.39 -9.11
C ARG A 22 17.45 4.64 -9.97
N GLU A 23 17.56 4.49 -11.28
CA GLU A 23 17.79 5.62 -12.18
C GLU A 23 16.54 6.49 -12.32
N GLY A 24 15.36 5.90 -12.09
CA GLY A 24 14.07 6.60 -12.17
C GLY A 24 13.60 7.26 -10.89
N ILE A 25 14.24 7.03 -9.73
CA ILE A 25 13.86 7.66 -8.46
C ILE A 25 14.59 9.00 -8.25
N ALA A 26 13.93 9.94 -7.60
CA ALA A 26 14.50 11.23 -7.27
C ALA A 26 13.99 11.74 -5.92
N GLY A 27 14.92 12.13 -5.05
CA GLY A 27 14.64 12.68 -3.72
C GLY A 27 14.38 14.18 -3.73
N ALA A 28 13.58 14.65 -2.77
CA ALA A 28 13.40 16.07 -2.48
C ALA A 28 14.59 16.62 -1.69
N ALA A 29 14.94 17.90 -1.93
CA ALA A 29 15.96 18.59 -1.15
C ALA A 29 15.48 18.88 0.28
N ASP A 30 16.40 18.96 1.24
CA ASP A 30 16.09 19.24 2.65
C ASP A 30 15.35 20.57 2.85
N GLU A 31 15.61 21.57 2.00
CA GLU A 31 14.90 22.86 2.00
C GLU A 31 13.42 22.67 1.68
N GLN A 32 13.09 21.82 0.69
CA GLN A 32 11.71 21.58 0.26
C GLN A 32 10.92 20.84 1.33
N ILE A 33 11.57 19.88 2.00
CA ILE A 33 10.98 19.14 3.11
C ILE A 33 10.74 20.09 4.30
N ARG A 34 11.71 20.95 4.64
CA ARG A 34 11.55 21.96 5.70
C ARG A 34 10.47 22.99 5.38
N GLU A 35 10.32 23.37 4.12
CA GLU A 35 9.24 24.26 3.68
C GLU A 35 7.87 23.58 3.85
N LEU A 36 7.75 22.29 3.54
CA LEU A 36 6.53 21.52 3.77
C LEU A 36 6.20 21.45 5.27
N GLU A 37 7.18 21.13 6.12
CA GLU A 37 7.04 21.15 7.58
C GLU A 37 6.58 22.53 8.10
N GLY A 38 7.20 23.60 7.59
CA GLY A 38 6.84 24.97 7.94
C GLY A 38 5.42 25.35 7.51
N THR A 39 4.97 24.88 6.35
CA THR A 39 3.60 25.10 5.85
C THR A 39 2.56 24.36 6.69
N LEU A 40 2.86 23.11 7.06
CA LEU A 40 1.98 22.27 7.89
C LEU A 40 2.02 22.66 9.37
N GLY A 41 3.05 23.37 9.82
CA GLY A 41 3.24 23.75 11.22
C GLY A 41 3.57 22.58 12.15
N VAL A 42 4.03 21.46 11.60
CA VAL A 42 4.40 20.22 12.31
C VAL A 42 5.62 19.57 11.65
N GLU A 43 6.42 18.84 12.44
CA GLU A 43 7.49 17.99 11.90
C GLU A 43 6.91 16.76 11.22
N LEU A 44 7.52 16.31 10.12
CA LEU A 44 7.11 15.06 9.47
C LEU A 44 7.54 13.85 10.30
N PRO A 45 6.77 12.74 10.29
CA PRO A 45 7.25 11.46 10.79
C PRO A 45 8.59 11.09 10.15
N ALA A 46 9.51 10.52 10.93
CA ALA A 46 10.85 10.18 10.46
C ALA A 46 10.84 9.29 9.21
N VAL A 47 9.93 8.30 9.16
CA VAL A 47 9.74 7.46 7.96
C VAL A 47 9.34 8.26 6.72
N TYR A 48 8.53 9.30 6.89
CA TYR A 48 8.03 10.09 5.76
C TYR A 48 9.07 11.10 5.29
N ARG A 49 9.79 11.73 6.22
CA ARG A 49 10.95 12.56 5.89
C ARG A 49 11.97 11.77 5.06
N VAL A 50 12.30 10.55 5.50
CA VAL A 50 13.24 9.68 4.79
C VAL A 50 12.69 9.25 3.42
N PHE A 51 11.39 8.97 3.30
CA PHE A 51 10.73 8.73 2.01
C PHE A 51 10.95 9.90 1.05
N LEU A 52 10.58 11.12 1.46
CA LEU A 52 10.67 12.31 0.61
C LEU A 52 12.13 12.59 0.23
N ALA A 53 13.08 12.40 1.14
CA ALA A 53 14.50 12.58 0.85
C ALA A 53 15.04 11.60 -0.22
N HIS A 54 14.41 10.43 -0.41
CA HIS A 54 14.84 9.44 -1.39
C HIS A 54 13.98 9.43 -2.68
N MET A 55 12.69 9.72 -2.55
CA MET A 55 11.68 9.52 -3.59
C MET A 55 10.65 10.66 -3.70
N GLY A 56 10.94 11.82 -3.09
CA GLY A 56 10.01 12.95 -3.00
C GLY A 56 9.77 13.72 -4.30
N HIS A 57 10.57 13.52 -5.36
CA HIS A 57 10.28 14.04 -6.70
C HIS A 57 9.83 12.95 -7.67
N SER A 58 10.39 11.75 -7.52
CA SER A 58 9.97 10.58 -8.27
C SER A 58 10.16 9.32 -7.44
N HIS A 59 9.12 8.51 -7.40
CA HIS A 59 9.14 7.15 -6.85
C HIS A 59 9.06 6.10 -7.97
N ASN A 60 9.35 6.48 -9.23
CA ASN A 60 9.41 5.60 -10.40
C ASN A 60 8.23 4.61 -10.51
N GLY A 61 7.00 5.15 -10.43
CA GLY A 61 5.77 4.36 -10.51
C GLY A 61 5.47 3.50 -9.29
N LEU A 62 6.14 3.68 -8.15
CA LEU A 62 5.83 2.99 -6.89
C LEU A 62 4.61 3.57 -6.16
N ASN A 63 3.50 3.73 -6.87
CA ASN A 63 2.24 4.25 -6.34
C ASN A 63 1.06 3.47 -6.93
N ALA A 64 0.52 2.52 -6.17
CA ALA A 64 -0.57 1.66 -6.66
C ALA A 64 -1.93 2.37 -6.69
N TYR A 65 -2.03 3.57 -6.10
CA TYR A 65 -3.20 4.42 -6.26
C TYR A 65 -3.21 5.15 -7.62
N GLY A 66 -2.07 5.21 -8.31
CA GLY A 66 -1.87 5.97 -9.53
C GLY A 66 -1.57 7.45 -9.24
N ASP A 67 -0.61 8.00 -9.98
CA ASP A 67 -0.15 9.39 -9.79
C ASP A 67 -1.21 10.42 -10.18
N ASP A 68 -2.19 10.04 -11.00
CA ASP A 68 -3.34 10.88 -11.34
C ASP A 68 -4.37 10.98 -10.21
N ASN A 69 -4.37 10.03 -9.25
CA ASN A 69 -5.34 9.99 -8.16
C ASN A 69 -4.75 10.49 -6.85
N LEU A 70 -3.50 10.15 -6.55
CA LEU A 70 -2.82 10.52 -5.30
C LEU A 70 -1.35 10.83 -5.59
N ARG A 71 -0.98 12.11 -5.62
CA ARG A 71 0.39 12.56 -5.91
C ARG A 71 1.25 12.61 -4.65
N MET A 72 2.24 11.75 -4.56
CA MET A 72 3.15 11.68 -3.39
C MET A 72 4.40 12.57 -3.52
N ASP A 73 4.50 13.36 -4.60
CA ASP A 73 5.62 14.28 -4.81
C ASP A 73 5.54 15.52 -3.90
N VAL A 74 6.70 16.01 -3.46
CA VAL A 74 6.82 17.10 -2.48
C VAL A 74 6.19 18.40 -2.98
N LEU A 75 6.23 18.67 -4.29
CA LEU A 75 5.68 19.90 -4.85
C LEU A 75 4.15 19.87 -4.84
N ALA A 76 3.55 18.73 -5.19
CA ALA A 76 2.10 18.53 -5.08
C ALA A 76 1.64 18.63 -3.62
N LEU A 77 2.39 18.03 -2.69
CA LEU A 77 2.13 18.12 -1.25
C LEU A 77 2.20 19.56 -0.74
N GLN A 78 3.22 20.33 -1.13
CA GLN A 78 3.33 21.74 -0.77
C GLN A 78 2.17 22.58 -1.32
N ALA A 79 1.75 22.32 -2.57
CA ALA A 79 0.60 23.00 -3.15
C ALA A 79 -0.69 22.67 -2.38
N PHE A 80 -0.88 21.39 -2.03
CA PHE A 80 -2.04 20.93 -1.25
C PHE A 80 -2.05 21.49 0.19
N ALA A 81 -0.90 21.51 0.86
CA ALA A 81 -0.76 22.01 2.24
C ALA A 81 -1.10 23.50 2.40
N ARG A 82 -1.06 24.28 1.31
CA ARG A 82 -1.44 25.70 1.31
C ARG A 82 -2.94 25.93 1.24
N ASP A 83 -3.74 24.88 1.03
CA ASP A 83 -5.19 24.94 1.04
C ASP A 83 -5.75 24.46 2.40
N PRO A 84 -6.13 25.39 3.30
CA PRO A 84 -6.59 25.02 4.63
C PRO A 84 -7.99 24.37 4.63
N GLU A 85 -8.76 24.49 3.55
CA GLU A 85 -10.10 23.87 3.48
C GLU A 85 -10.03 22.37 3.16
N LEU A 86 -8.94 21.95 2.54
CA LEU A 86 -8.73 20.56 2.10
C LEU A 86 -7.85 19.75 3.08
N CYS A 87 -7.12 20.43 3.95
CA CYS A 87 -6.22 19.78 4.91
C CYS A 87 -6.88 19.61 6.29
N PRO A 88 -7.08 18.36 6.77
CA PRO A 88 -7.40 18.16 8.19
C PRO A 88 -6.25 18.66 9.08
N ASP A 89 -6.49 18.84 10.38
CA ASP A 89 -5.45 19.30 11.32
C ASP A 89 -4.19 18.41 11.22
N PRO A 90 -3.04 18.93 10.76
CA PRO A 90 -1.81 18.15 10.57
C PRO A 90 -1.27 17.50 11.84
N ARG A 91 -1.69 17.98 13.02
CA ARG A 91 -1.35 17.37 14.32
C ARG A 91 -2.11 16.08 14.58
N GLU A 92 -3.26 15.89 13.94
CA GLU A 92 -4.06 14.67 14.01
C GLU A 92 -3.88 13.80 12.77
N PHE A 93 -3.85 14.41 11.58
CA PHE A 93 -3.80 13.71 10.30
C PHE A 93 -2.88 14.41 9.32
N LEU A 94 -1.78 13.74 8.97
CA LEU A 94 -0.78 14.30 8.05
C LEU A 94 -0.89 13.64 6.68
N CYS A 95 -1.07 14.43 5.62
CA CYS A 95 -1.31 13.90 4.28
C CYS A 95 -0.07 13.19 3.68
N VAL A 96 -0.27 11.98 3.13
CA VAL A 96 0.77 11.17 2.48
C VAL A 96 0.96 11.55 1.00
N GLY A 97 -0.07 12.11 0.37
CA GLY A 97 -0.05 12.53 -1.03
C GLY A 97 -1.23 13.44 -1.33
N ALA A 98 -1.06 14.40 -2.23
CA ALA A 98 -2.12 15.30 -2.66
C ALA A 98 -3.16 14.53 -3.50
N PRO A 99 -4.40 14.36 -3.00
CA PRO A 99 -5.44 13.67 -3.75
C PRO A 99 -5.97 14.57 -4.88
N ARG A 100 -6.37 13.95 -5.98
CA ARG A 100 -7.17 14.64 -7.01
C ARG A 100 -8.55 14.99 -6.44
N PRO A 101 -9.21 16.08 -6.90
CA PRO A 101 -10.59 16.37 -6.52
C PRO A 101 -11.53 15.16 -6.71
N GLY A 102 -12.26 14.81 -5.65
CA GLY A 102 -13.17 13.67 -5.62
C GLY A 102 -12.53 12.33 -5.24
N VAL A 103 -11.20 12.28 -5.07
CA VAL A 103 -10.49 11.12 -4.53
C VAL A 103 -10.29 11.29 -3.03
N GLU A 104 -10.56 10.23 -2.26
CA GLU A 104 -10.28 10.24 -0.82
C GLU A 104 -8.76 10.32 -0.57
N GLY A 105 -8.35 11.21 0.31
CA GLY A 105 -6.95 11.35 0.72
C GLY A 105 -6.46 10.18 1.58
N LEU A 106 -5.14 10.01 1.61
CA LEU A 106 -4.44 9.09 2.50
C LEU A 106 -3.63 9.89 3.51
N PHE A 107 -3.72 9.53 4.79
CA PHE A 107 -3.14 10.30 5.89
C PHE A 107 -2.40 9.39 6.87
N PHE A 108 -1.33 9.90 7.49
CA PHE A 108 -0.80 9.35 8.74
C PHE A 108 -1.76 9.69 9.88
N ASP A 109 -2.08 8.72 10.74
CA ASP A 109 -2.80 8.95 11.99
C ASP A 109 -1.81 9.35 13.10
N MET A 110 -1.75 10.65 13.38
CA MET A 110 -0.82 11.28 14.32
C MET A 110 -1.39 11.41 15.73
N ARG A 111 -2.65 11.00 15.98
CA ARG A 111 -3.35 11.21 17.25
C ARG A 111 -2.72 10.47 18.44
N ALA A 112 -1.97 9.40 18.19
CA ALA A 112 -1.19 8.70 19.20
C ALA A 112 0.14 9.41 19.55
N GLY A 113 0.38 10.58 18.96
CA GLY A 113 1.63 11.34 19.06
C GLY A 113 2.57 11.10 17.87
N PRO A 114 3.74 11.77 17.83
CA PRO A 114 4.74 11.61 16.78
C PRO A 114 5.46 10.27 16.94
N ALA A 115 4.74 9.17 16.66
CA ALA A 115 5.38 7.88 16.50
C ALA A 115 6.33 7.94 15.31
N ALA A 116 7.47 7.24 15.40
CA ALA A 116 8.42 7.19 14.28
C ALA A 116 7.79 6.62 13.00
N ASN A 117 6.75 5.78 13.13
CA ASN A 117 6.08 5.11 12.02
C ASN A 117 4.56 4.98 12.27
N PRO A 118 3.80 6.08 12.11
CA PRO A 118 2.35 6.07 12.31
C PRO A 118 1.64 5.23 11.23
N PRO A 119 0.47 4.62 11.54
CA PRO A 119 -0.32 3.91 10.54
C PRO A 119 -0.94 4.90 9.55
N LEU A 120 -1.31 4.39 8.37
CA LEU A 120 -1.99 5.15 7.33
C LEU A 120 -3.50 4.88 7.36
N VAL A 121 -4.27 5.93 7.18
CA VAL A 121 -5.73 5.92 7.29
C VAL A 121 -6.37 6.74 6.18
N ARG A 122 -7.63 6.41 5.88
CA ARG A 122 -8.54 7.25 5.10
C ARG A 122 -9.52 7.94 6.03
N LEU A 123 -9.95 9.14 5.65
CA LEU A 123 -10.97 9.89 6.35
C LEU A 123 -12.26 9.84 5.53
N ALA A 124 -13.29 9.20 6.08
CA ALA A 124 -14.62 9.22 5.50
C ALA A 124 -15.48 10.29 6.17
N ALA A 125 -16.45 10.83 5.42
CA ALA A 125 -17.44 11.76 5.96
C ALA A 125 -18.13 11.12 7.18
N GLY A 126 -18.02 11.79 8.33
CA GLY A 126 -18.67 11.41 9.58
C GLY A 126 -19.19 12.68 10.25
N GLY A 127 -20.35 12.61 10.89
CA GLY A 127 -21.13 13.78 11.34
C GLY A 127 -20.30 14.93 11.93
N ALA A 128 -20.00 14.90 13.23
CA ALA A 128 -19.20 15.95 13.88
C ALA A 128 -17.68 15.69 13.84
N ARG A 129 -17.25 14.47 13.49
CA ARG A 129 -15.86 14.05 13.36
C ARG A 129 -15.73 13.04 12.21
N PRO A 130 -14.63 13.08 11.42
CA PRO A 130 -14.43 12.13 10.35
C PRO A 130 -14.32 10.70 10.90
N THR A 131 -14.87 9.75 10.15
CA THR A 131 -14.66 8.33 10.45
C THR A 131 -13.27 7.95 9.96
N VAL A 132 -12.43 7.43 10.85
CA VAL A 132 -11.06 7.01 10.53
C VAL A 132 -11.08 5.54 10.13
N ILE A 133 -10.64 5.27 8.90
CA ILE A 133 -10.59 3.92 8.33
C ILE A 133 -9.13 3.52 8.18
N ALA A 134 -8.74 2.41 8.81
CA ALA A 134 -7.40 1.87 8.67
C ALA A 134 -7.14 1.44 7.21
N GLU A 135 -6.04 1.92 6.64
CA GLU A 135 -5.61 1.58 5.29
C GLU A 135 -4.33 0.76 5.34
N HIS A 136 -3.18 1.36 5.73
CA HIS A 136 -1.92 0.61 5.83
C HIS A 136 -1.35 0.63 7.25
N PRO A 137 -0.61 -0.41 7.67
CA PRO A 137 -0.06 -0.44 9.02
C PRO A 137 1.12 0.54 9.15
N SER A 138 1.71 0.96 8.03
CA SER A 138 2.76 1.97 7.94
C SER A 138 3.10 2.31 6.49
N LEU A 139 3.82 3.43 6.27
CA LEU A 139 4.34 3.80 4.96
C LEU A 139 5.30 2.75 4.36
N PRO A 140 6.34 2.25 5.09
CA PRO A 140 7.20 1.22 4.53
C PRO A 140 6.43 -0.06 4.12
N ALA A 141 5.50 -0.54 4.96
CA ALA A 141 4.71 -1.73 4.62
C ALA A 141 3.86 -1.52 3.35
N MET A 142 3.25 -0.34 3.20
CA MET A 142 2.54 0.05 1.97
C MET A 142 3.46 0.00 0.76
N LEU A 143 4.64 0.62 0.84
CA LEU A 143 5.58 0.68 -0.27
C LEU A 143 6.13 -0.69 -0.68
N PHE A 144 6.42 -1.58 0.27
CA PHE A 144 6.79 -2.97 -0.03
C PHE A 144 5.63 -3.77 -0.65
N GLY A 145 4.40 -3.55 -0.18
CA GLY A 145 3.20 -4.09 -0.81
C GLY A 145 3.07 -3.62 -2.27
N PHE A 146 3.24 -2.32 -2.51
CA PHE A 146 3.18 -1.73 -3.85
C PHE A 146 4.31 -2.21 -4.75
N ALA A 147 5.53 -2.34 -4.23
CA ALA A 147 6.66 -2.89 -4.96
C ALA A 147 6.32 -4.29 -5.47
N PHE A 148 5.71 -5.12 -4.63
CA PHE A 148 5.26 -6.44 -5.04
C PHE A 148 4.17 -6.40 -6.10
N LEU A 149 3.17 -5.55 -5.92
CA LEU A 149 2.04 -5.45 -6.83
C LEU A 149 2.43 -4.91 -8.22
N LEU A 150 3.31 -3.91 -8.25
CA LEU A 150 3.61 -3.13 -9.45
C LEU A 150 4.89 -3.57 -10.16
N LYS A 151 5.81 -4.23 -9.45
CA LYS A 151 7.13 -4.60 -10.00
C LYS A 151 7.30 -6.10 -10.10
N ALA A 152 7.02 -6.86 -9.03
CA ALA A 152 7.20 -8.31 -9.04
C ALA A 152 6.05 -9.08 -9.74
N LEU A 153 4.81 -8.81 -9.35
CA LEU A 153 3.64 -9.53 -9.88
C LEU A 153 3.51 -9.43 -11.42
N PRO A 154 3.77 -8.27 -12.06
CA PRO A 154 3.68 -8.15 -13.52
C PRO A 154 4.68 -8.99 -14.30
N CYS A 155 5.78 -9.45 -13.67
CA CYS A 155 6.74 -10.35 -14.30
C CYS A 155 6.21 -11.77 -14.53
N PHE A 156 5.00 -12.10 -14.04
CA PHE A 156 4.36 -13.38 -14.26
C PHE A 156 3.30 -13.28 -15.36
N GLU A 157 3.39 -14.17 -16.36
CA GLU A 157 2.55 -14.16 -17.56
C GLU A 157 1.06 -14.35 -17.26
N HIS A 158 0.73 -15.23 -16.31
CA HIS A 158 -0.64 -15.56 -15.97
C HIS A 158 -0.98 -15.03 -14.58
N GLN A 159 -1.89 -14.07 -14.53
CA GLN A 159 -2.33 -13.43 -13.29
C GLN A 159 -3.81 -13.65 -13.05
N ILE A 160 -4.16 -13.96 -11.80
CA ILE A 160 -5.53 -14.14 -11.35
C ILE A 160 -5.75 -13.27 -10.11
N GLN A 161 -6.80 -12.46 -10.15
CA GLN A 161 -7.27 -11.71 -8.99
C GLN A 161 -8.43 -12.47 -8.32
N LEU A 162 -8.33 -12.64 -7.01
CA LEU A 162 -9.37 -13.24 -6.19
C LEU A 162 -9.87 -12.22 -5.18
N ARG A 163 -11.19 -12.17 -4.99
CA ARG A 163 -11.85 -11.33 -3.98
C ARG A 163 -12.90 -12.13 -3.24
N SER A 164 -13.18 -11.76 -2.00
CA SER A 164 -14.37 -12.25 -1.33
C SER A 164 -15.62 -11.76 -2.08
N PRO A 165 -16.65 -12.59 -2.32
CA PRO A 165 -17.89 -12.19 -3.01
C PRO A 165 -18.71 -11.13 -2.25
N GLY A 166 -18.30 -10.71 -1.05
CA GLY A 166 -18.96 -9.72 -0.21
C GLY A 166 -18.20 -8.38 -0.08
N THR A 167 -17.53 -7.89 -1.12
CA THR A 167 -16.74 -6.62 -1.15
C THR A 167 -17.57 -5.36 -0.90
N VAL A 168 -18.06 -5.22 0.32
CA VAL A 168 -18.51 -4.00 0.99
C VAL A 168 -17.69 -3.94 2.28
N GLN A 169 -17.56 -2.76 2.90
CA GLN A 169 -17.18 -2.63 4.33
C GLN A 169 -17.74 -3.81 5.13
N PRO A 170 -17.03 -4.29 6.17
CA PRO A 170 -17.33 -5.59 6.75
C PRO A 170 -18.82 -5.59 7.12
N ARG A 171 -19.57 -6.59 6.63
CA ARG A 171 -21.04 -6.63 6.73
C ARG A 171 -21.57 -6.52 8.17
N PHE A 172 -20.69 -6.62 9.17
CA PHE A 172 -21.02 -6.61 10.59
C PHE A 172 -19.99 -5.84 11.42
N PRO A 173 -20.42 -4.90 12.28
CA PRO A 173 -19.68 -4.52 13.47
C PRO A 173 -19.42 -5.77 14.32
N GLY A 174 -18.16 -6.08 14.64
CA GLY A 174 -17.80 -7.18 15.53
C GLY A 174 -17.23 -8.45 14.89
N CYS A 175 -16.96 -8.49 13.58
CA CYS A 175 -16.12 -9.56 13.01
C CYS A 175 -14.70 -9.49 13.60
N PRO A 176 -14.10 -10.62 14.03
CA PRO A 176 -12.73 -10.61 14.49
C PRO A 176 -11.79 -10.22 13.33
N PRO A 177 -10.83 -9.30 13.53
CA PRO A 177 -9.83 -9.02 12.52
C PRO A 177 -8.98 -10.28 12.24
N GLY A 178 -8.69 -10.58 10.97
CA GLY A 178 -7.55 -11.41 10.59
C GLY A 178 -7.74 -12.93 10.61
N THR A 179 -8.82 -13.49 10.07
CA THR A 179 -8.88 -14.96 9.86
C THR A 179 -8.28 -15.40 8.53
N TRP A 180 -8.28 -14.54 7.50
CA TRP A 180 -7.76 -14.91 6.18
C TRP A 180 -6.25 -14.87 6.14
N LEU A 181 -5.59 -13.80 6.63
CA LEU A 181 -4.15 -13.67 6.51
C LEU A 181 -3.34 -14.81 7.15
N PRO A 182 -3.62 -15.29 8.39
CA PRO A 182 -2.91 -16.44 8.95
C PRO A 182 -3.15 -17.72 8.16
N ARG A 183 -4.39 -17.95 7.70
CA ARG A 183 -4.75 -19.12 6.90
C ARG A 183 -4.10 -19.07 5.51
N PHE A 184 -4.07 -17.92 4.87
CA PHE A 184 -3.39 -17.68 3.60
C PHE A 184 -1.90 -17.98 3.71
N ARG A 185 -1.23 -17.44 4.75
CA ARG A 185 0.19 -17.71 5.01
C ARG A 185 0.44 -19.21 5.18
N TRP A 186 -0.39 -19.88 5.97
CA TRP A 186 -0.30 -21.32 6.14
C TRP A 186 -0.45 -22.08 4.81
N ILE A 187 -1.46 -21.75 3.98
CA ILE A 187 -1.65 -22.39 2.66
C ILE A 187 -0.43 -22.15 1.77
N ALA A 188 0.04 -20.92 1.66
CA ALA A 188 1.15 -20.55 0.80
C ALA A 188 2.45 -21.26 1.22
N ASP A 189 2.73 -21.35 2.52
CA ASP A 189 3.85 -22.13 3.05
C ASP A 189 3.74 -23.61 2.65
N ARG A 190 2.53 -24.19 2.71
CA ARG A 190 2.27 -25.59 2.28
C ARG A 190 2.43 -25.81 0.78
N LEU A 191 2.29 -24.75 -0.02
CA LEU A 191 2.51 -24.75 -1.47
C LEU A 191 3.96 -24.43 -1.85
N GLY A 192 4.85 -24.29 -0.87
CA GLY A 192 6.28 -24.06 -1.06
C GLY A 192 6.64 -22.62 -1.40
N PHE A 193 5.79 -21.65 -1.05
CA PHE A 193 6.14 -20.25 -1.15
C PHE A 193 7.00 -19.79 0.02
N HIS A 194 7.81 -18.76 -0.22
CA HIS A 194 8.64 -18.12 0.78
C HIS A 194 8.17 -16.69 0.99
N ALA A 195 7.92 -16.33 2.24
CA ALA A 195 7.46 -14.99 2.61
C ALA A 195 8.51 -13.90 2.31
N VAL A 196 8.03 -12.74 1.86
CA VAL A 196 8.79 -11.49 1.83
C VAL A 196 8.59 -10.81 3.20
N PRO A 197 9.62 -10.75 4.07
CA PRO A 197 9.43 -10.34 5.46
C PRO A 197 9.08 -8.86 5.65
N GLU A 198 9.34 -8.00 4.66
CA GLU A 198 9.23 -6.55 4.77
C GLU A 198 7.80 -5.99 4.62
N THR A 199 6.80 -6.81 4.29
CA THR A 199 5.45 -6.33 3.91
C THR A 199 4.54 -6.02 5.10
N GLY A 200 4.99 -6.24 6.34
CA GLY A 200 4.25 -5.90 7.55
C GLY A 200 3.04 -6.81 7.84
N PRO A 201 2.17 -6.43 8.79
CA PRO A 201 1.15 -7.34 9.33
C PRO A 201 -0.09 -7.50 8.46
N TRP A 202 -0.38 -6.60 7.52
CA TRP A 202 -1.61 -6.62 6.69
C TRP A 202 -1.37 -7.11 5.27
N TRP A 203 -0.11 -7.37 4.94
CA TRP A 203 0.28 -7.95 3.67
C TRP A 203 0.89 -9.33 3.92
N ALA A 204 0.62 -10.25 3.00
CA ALA A 204 1.31 -11.51 2.87
C ALA A 204 1.73 -11.67 1.42
N CYS A 205 2.95 -11.23 1.11
CA CYS A 205 3.53 -11.40 -0.21
C CYS A 205 4.54 -12.56 -0.17
N GLN A 206 4.39 -13.53 -1.05
CA GLN A 206 5.23 -14.71 -1.05
C GLN A 206 5.63 -15.15 -2.46
N LEU A 207 6.84 -15.69 -2.58
CA LEU A 207 7.47 -16.05 -3.85
C LEU A 207 7.81 -17.54 -3.91
N ARG A 208 7.65 -18.11 -5.10
CA ARG A 208 8.17 -19.40 -5.53
C ARG A 208 8.87 -19.19 -6.88
N SER A 209 9.73 -20.11 -7.31
CA SER A 209 10.54 -19.93 -8.54
C SER A 209 9.72 -19.71 -9.82
N ASP A 210 8.49 -20.23 -9.85
CA ASP A 210 7.57 -20.27 -11.00
C ASP A 210 6.25 -19.52 -10.73
N ALA A 211 6.01 -19.05 -9.50
CA ALA A 211 4.76 -18.43 -9.10
C ALA A 211 4.93 -17.42 -7.96
N THR A 212 3.93 -16.56 -7.78
CA THR A 212 3.85 -15.56 -6.73
C THR A 212 2.42 -15.47 -6.19
N VAL A 213 2.27 -15.17 -4.90
CA VAL A 213 0.98 -14.89 -4.29
C VAL A 213 1.08 -13.67 -3.38
N MET A 214 0.02 -12.87 -3.37
CA MET A 214 -0.15 -11.73 -2.47
C MET A 214 -1.54 -11.77 -1.87
N MET A 215 -1.64 -11.48 -0.58
CA MET A 215 -2.88 -11.07 0.07
C MET A 215 -2.66 -9.73 0.77
N TYR A 216 -3.63 -8.84 0.64
CA TYR A 216 -3.77 -7.64 1.44
C TYR A 216 -5.09 -7.69 2.23
N GLU A 217 -5.02 -7.51 3.54
CA GLU A 217 -6.16 -7.51 4.46
C GLU A 217 -5.97 -6.42 5.53
N ALA A 218 -6.53 -5.24 5.28
CA ALA A 218 -6.61 -4.18 6.28
C ALA A 218 -7.77 -4.44 7.28
N PRO A 219 -7.68 -3.97 8.54
CA PRO A 219 -8.74 -4.15 9.51
C PRO A 219 -10.09 -3.63 9.02
N GLY A 220 -11.09 -4.51 9.03
CA GLY A 220 -12.43 -4.20 8.54
C GLY A 220 -12.61 -4.32 7.02
N TRP A 221 -11.58 -4.67 6.25
CA TRP A 221 -11.71 -4.86 4.82
C TRP A 221 -11.68 -6.35 4.44
N ALA A 222 -12.40 -6.70 3.38
CA ALA A 222 -12.28 -8.02 2.76
C ALA A 222 -10.89 -8.18 2.12
N PRO A 223 -10.33 -9.40 2.08
CA PRO A 223 -9.01 -9.61 1.49
C PRO A 223 -9.03 -9.39 -0.02
N ASP A 224 -7.99 -8.73 -0.53
CA ASP A 224 -7.67 -8.67 -1.96
C ASP A 224 -6.48 -9.59 -2.22
N VAL A 225 -6.67 -10.59 -3.09
CA VAL A 225 -5.66 -11.61 -3.36
C VAL A 225 -5.25 -11.56 -4.82
N ARG A 226 -3.94 -11.69 -5.07
CA ARG A 226 -3.35 -11.81 -6.41
C ARG A 226 -2.53 -13.08 -6.47
N VAL A 227 -2.65 -13.79 -7.58
CA VAL A 227 -1.82 -14.94 -7.94
C VAL A 227 -1.15 -14.60 -9.27
N GLY A 228 0.15 -14.84 -9.37
CA GLY A 228 0.89 -14.81 -10.63
C GLY A 228 1.62 -16.13 -10.84
N ALA A 229 1.66 -16.66 -12.06
CA ALA A 229 2.52 -17.80 -12.42
C ALA A 229 3.04 -17.68 -13.85
N ARG A 230 4.13 -18.41 -14.13
CA ARG A 230 4.68 -18.54 -15.49
C ARG A 230 3.84 -19.43 -16.41
N ASP A 231 3.04 -20.32 -15.83
CA ASP A 231 2.16 -21.24 -16.56
C ASP A 231 0.71 -21.11 -16.08
N ARG A 232 -0.22 -21.18 -17.03
CA ARG A 232 -1.65 -20.99 -16.80
C ARG A 232 -2.23 -22.06 -15.87
N ARG A 233 -1.79 -23.32 -16.01
CA ARG A 233 -2.27 -24.42 -15.17
C ARG A 233 -1.85 -24.20 -13.72
N THR A 234 -0.63 -23.73 -13.50
CA THR A 234 -0.09 -23.40 -12.19
C THR A 234 -0.87 -22.27 -11.53
N ALA A 235 -1.11 -21.16 -12.24
CA ALA A 235 -1.95 -20.07 -11.74
C ALA A 235 -3.35 -20.56 -11.36
N ALA A 236 -4.00 -21.34 -12.24
CA ALA A 236 -5.34 -21.87 -12.01
C ALA A 236 -5.41 -22.79 -10.78
N LEU A 237 -4.44 -23.71 -10.62
CA LEU A 237 -4.37 -24.62 -9.48
C LEU A 237 -4.18 -23.86 -8.15
N ILE A 238 -3.27 -22.88 -8.11
CA ILE A 238 -3.06 -22.06 -6.90
C ILE A 238 -4.34 -21.29 -6.57
N ALA A 239 -4.98 -20.69 -7.59
CA ALA A 239 -6.20 -19.94 -7.41
C ALA A 239 -7.35 -20.81 -6.89
N GLU A 240 -7.54 -22.01 -7.42
CA GLU A 240 -8.53 -22.99 -6.97
C GLU A 240 -8.33 -23.34 -5.49
N ILE A 241 -7.09 -23.68 -5.10
CA ILE A 241 -6.76 -24.00 -3.70
C ILE A 241 -7.08 -22.82 -2.78
N LEU A 242 -6.72 -21.59 -3.17
CA LEU A 242 -7.01 -20.40 -2.38
C LEU A 242 -8.52 -20.12 -2.30
N MET A 243 -9.26 -20.27 -3.40
CA MET A 243 -10.71 -20.09 -3.41
C MET A 243 -11.43 -21.06 -2.49
N ASP A 244 -11.08 -22.35 -2.55
CA ASP A 244 -11.70 -23.41 -1.76
C ASP A 244 -11.42 -23.26 -0.26
N ASN A 245 -10.30 -22.63 0.09
CA ASN A 245 -9.90 -22.47 1.48
C ASN A 245 -10.21 -21.09 2.08
N LEU A 246 -10.43 -20.06 1.27
CA LEU A 246 -10.57 -18.68 1.77
C LEU A 246 -11.91 -18.05 1.39
N ASP A 247 -12.83 -18.84 0.83
CA ASP A 247 -14.15 -18.41 0.34
C ASP A 247 -14.04 -17.25 -0.68
N LEU A 248 -13.01 -17.32 -1.53
CA LEU A 248 -12.75 -16.31 -2.55
C LEU A 248 -13.37 -16.70 -3.90
N ARG A 249 -13.49 -15.71 -4.78
CA ARG A 249 -13.95 -15.87 -6.17
C ARG A 249 -13.05 -15.10 -7.11
N ILE A 250 -12.93 -15.59 -8.34
CA ILE A 250 -12.23 -14.85 -9.40
C ILE A 250 -12.95 -13.53 -9.63
N TYR A 251 -12.20 -12.44 -9.56
CA TYR A 251 -12.70 -11.12 -9.91
C TYR A 251 -12.48 -10.90 -11.40
N SER A 252 -13.57 -10.84 -12.16
CA SER A 252 -13.57 -10.32 -13.52
C SER A 252 -13.93 -8.85 -13.44
N ALA A 253 -12.98 -7.96 -13.74
CA ALA A 253 -13.31 -6.55 -13.89
C ALA A 253 -14.45 -6.41 -14.92
N PRO A 254 -15.45 -5.53 -14.70
CA PRO A 254 -16.42 -5.22 -15.73
C PRO A 254 -15.69 -4.81 -17.00
N ALA A 255 -16.13 -5.34 -18.15
CA ALA A 255 -15.58 -4.95 -19.44
C ALA A 255 -15.65 -3.42 -19.59
N GLY A 256 -14.50 -2.75 -19.69
CA GLY A 256 -14.41 -1.29 -19.79
C GLY A 256 -13.78 -0.56 -18.59
N SER A 257 -13.43 -1.27 -17.52
CA SER A 257 -12.64 -0.70 -16.42
C SER A 257 -11.16 -0.95 -16.68
N ALA A 258 -10.47 -0.01 -17.33
CA ALA A 258 -9.01 0.03 -17.26
C ALA A 258 -8.58 0.47 -15.84
N PRO A 259 -7.46 -0.03 -15.31
CA PRO A 259 -6.89 0.45 -14.05
C PRO A 259 -6.56 1.95 -14.12
#